data_AF-A0A1J3IZC3-F1
#
_entry.id   AF-A0A1J3IZC3-F1
#
_cell.length_a   1.000
_cell.length_b   1.000
_cell.length_c   1.000
_cell.angle_alpha   90.00
_cell.angle_beta   90.00
_cell.angle_gamma   90.00
#
_symmetry.space_group_name_H-M   'P 1'
#
loop_
_entity.id
_entity.type
_entity.pdbx_description
1 polymer ?
#
loop_
_entity_poly.entity_id
_entity_poly.type
_entity_poly.pdbx_seq_one_letter_code
_entity_poly.pdbx_strand_id
1 'polypeptide(L)' 'AVANLTRRCLNLNGKKRPNMREVSKELERIRDSQLHVQNEEDEDTIEINFRDSWNDLLTDSSSSITTTSSSHRTL' A
#
# COMPACT_ATOMS: atom_id res chain seq x y z
N ALA A 1 -10.68 5.56 6.70
CA ALA A 1 -10.56 5.75 5.24
C ALA A 1 -10.49 4.43 4.46
N VAL A 2 -9.61 3.48 4.81
CA VAL A 2 -9.45 2.17 4.12
C VAL A 2 -10.78 1.43 3.93
N ALA A 3 -11.62 1.34 4.96
CA ALA A 3 -12.93 0.67 4.87
C ALA A 3 -13.83 1.21 3.75
N ASN A 4 -13.76 2.50 3.45
CA ASN A 4 -14.55 3.11 2.36
C ASN A 4 -13.97 2.76 0.98
N LEU A 5 -12.64 2.68 0.87
CA LEU A 5 -11.98 2.17 -0.33
C LEU A 5 -12.35 0.70 -0.56
N THR A 6 -12.27 -0.15 0.47
CA THR A 6 -12.67 -1.57 0.40
C THR A 6 -14.12 -1.74 -0.02
N ARG A 7 -15.04 -0.94 0.55
CA ARG A 7 -16.47 -0.96 0.15
C ARG A 7 -16.66 -0.70 -1.34
N ARG A 8 -15.88 0.21 -1.95
CA ARG A 8 -15.96 0.48 -3.40
C ARG A 8 -15.33 -0.64 -4.23
N CYS A 9 -14.22 -1.22 -3.78
CA CYS A 9 -13.59 -2.37 -4.46
C CYS A 9 -14.49 -3.60 -4.49
N LEU A 10 -15.27 -3.84 -3.42
CA LEU A 10 -16.19 -4.98 -3.29
C LEU A 10 -17.57 -4.74 -3.92
N ASN A 11 -17.75 -3.66 -4.69
CA ASN A 11 -19.05 -3.36 -5.30
C ASN A 11 -19.51 -4.54 -6.20
N LEU A 12 -20.75 -4.98 -6.05
CA LEU A 12 -21.33 -6.06 -6.86
C LEU A 12 -21.46 -5.66 -8.34
N ASN A 13 -21.64 -4.36 -8.62
CA ASN A 13 -21.57 -3.84 -9.97
C ASN A 13 -20.10 -3.54 -10.33
N GLY A 14 -19.52 -4.38 -11.19
CA GLY A 14 -18.13 -4.26 -11.64
C GLY A 14 -17.79 -2.90 -12.27
N LYS A 15 -18.75 -2.21 -12.91
CA LYS A 15 -18.53 -0.88 -13.50
C LYS A 15 -18.35 0.23 -12.47
N LYS A 16 -18.76 -0.01 -11.21
CA LYS A 16 -18.58 0.92 -10.09
C LYS A 16 -17.31 0.62 -9.27
N ARG A 17 -16.62 -0.48 -9.56
CA ARG A 17 -15.33 -0.77 -8.90
C ARG A 17 -14.29 0.22 -9.42
N PRO A 18 -13.44 0.79 -8.55
CA PRO A 18 -12.33 1.62 -8.99
C PRO A 18 -11.33 0.78 -9.78
N ASN A 19 -10.61 1.43 -10.69
CA ASN A 19 -9.44 0.80 -11.32
C ASN A 19 -8.23 0.85 -10.37
N MET A 20 -7.22 0.02 -10.63
CA MET A 20 -6.05 -0.06 -9.74
C MET A 20 -5.27 1.26 -9.62
N ARG A 21 -5.25 2.11 -10.65
CA ARG A 21 -4.61 3.43 -10.57
C ARG A 21 -5.32 4.32 -9.55
N GLU A 22 -6.64 4.29 -9.49
CA GLU A 22 -7.43 4.99 -8.49
C GLU A 22 -7.21 4.43 -7.09
N VAL A 23 -7.18 3.10 -6.95
CA VAL A 23 -6.91 2.42 -5.67
C VAL A 23 -5.54 2.84 -5.13
N SER A 24 -4.48 2.77 -5.96
CA SER A 24 -3.13 3.18 -5.56
C SER A 24 -3.07 4.64 -5.14
N LYS A 25 -3.69 5.54 -5.91
CA LYS A 25 -3.73 6.98 -5.61
C LYS A 25 -4.46 7.27 -4.29
N GLU A 26 -5.50 6.49 -3.96
CA GLU A 26 -6.22 6.69 -2.71
C GLU A 26 -5.48 6.09 -1.51
N LEU A 27 -4.82 4.94 -1.68
CA LEU A 27 -3.95 4.37 -0.64
C LEU A 27 -2.79 5.30 -0.28
N GLU A 28 -2.20 5.96 -1.28
CA GLU A 28 -1.21 7.01 -1.06
C GLU A 28 -1.75 8.15 -0.20
N ARG A 29 -2.93 8.69 -0.53
CA ARG A 29 -3.55 9.73 0.29
C ARG A 29 -3.87 9.27 1.71
N ILE A 30 -4.32 8.03 1.88
CA ILE A 30 -4.61 7.46 3.19
C ILE A 30 -3.33 7.42 4.04
N ARG A 31 -2.24 6.91 3.46
CA ARG A 31 -0.94 6.89 4.12
C ARG A 31 -0.49 8.30 4.52
N ASP A 32 -0.55 9.25 3.59
CA ASP A 32 -0.07 10.62 3.85
C ASP A 32 -0.96 11.33 4.90
N SER A 33 -2.26 11.04 4.94
CA SER A 33 -3.18 11.59 5.95
C SER A 33 -2.93 11.04 7.36
N GLN A 34 -2.42 9.81 7.50
CA GLN A 34 -2.08 9.24 8.81
C GLN A 34 -0.80 9.83 9.39
N LEU A 35 0.11 10.32 8.54
CA LEU A 35 1.32 11.01 8.97
C LEU A 35 1.04 12.43 9.52
N HIS A 36 0.00 13.10 9.04
CA HIS A 36 -0.33 14.47 9.47
C HIS A 36 -1.11 14.56 10.79
N VAL A 37 -1.72 13.47 11.27
CA VAL A 37 -2.55 13.48 12.50
C VAL A 37 -1.69 13.44 13.78
N GLN A 38 -0.38 13.20 13.68
CA GLN A 38 0.54 13.12 14.84
C GLN A 38 1.22 14.45 15.18
N ASN A 39 0.88 15.56 14.53
CA ASN A 39 1.64 16.81 14.60
C ASN A 39 1.00 17.93 15.44
N GLU A 40 -0.09 17.69 16.18
CA GLU A 40 -0.79 18.78 16.88
C GLU A 40 -0.82 18.70 18.41
N GLU A 41 -0.29 17.66 19.05
CA GLU A 41 -0.17 17.62 20.52
C GLU A 41 1.18 17.01 20.93
N ASP A 42 1.95 17.83 21.64
CA ASP A 42 3.14 17.53 22.44
C ASP A 42 4.54 17.49 21.77
N GLU A 43 5.35 18.42 22.29
CA GLU A 43 6.80 18.56 22.16
C GLU A 43 7.51 17.22 22.48
N ASP A 44 8.51 16.86 21.65
CA ASP A 44 9.24 15.59 21.57
C ASP A 44 8.65 14.48 20.65
N THR A 45 8.28 14.80 19.41
CA THR A 45 7.91 13.79 18.41
C THR A 45 9.13 13.11 17.80
N ILE A 46 9.37 11.85 18.14
CA ILE A 46 10.22 10.95 17.37
C ILE A 46 9.60 10.86 15.96
N GLU A 47 10.32 11.32 14.93
CA GLU A 47 9.93 11.16 13.53
C GLU A 47 9.88 9.67 13.18
N ILE A 48 8.74 9.01 13.42
CA ILE A 48 8.53 7.65 12.95
C ILE A 48 8.27 7.75 11.44
N ASN A 49 9.34 7.67 10.66
CA ASN A 49 9.26 7.45 9.23
C ASN A 49 8.60 6.09 8.99
N PHE A 50 7.28 6.09 8.81
CA PHE A 50 6.46 4.90 8.57
C PHE A 50 7.00 4.05 7.41
N ARG A 51 7.72 4.65 6.46
CA ARG A 51 8.39 3.94 5.37
C ARG A 51 9.45 2.95 5.88
N ASP A 52 10.21 3.34 6.89
CA ASP A 52 11.31 2.54 7.43
C ASP A 52 10.78 1.39 8.30
N SER A 53 9.67 1.63 9.03
CA SER A 53 9.02 0.60 9.85
C SER A 53 8.47 -0.59 9.04
N TRP A 54 7.91 -0.37 7.85
CA TRP A 54 7.47 -1.47 6.98
C TRP A 54 8.62 -2.17 6.27
N ASN A 55 9.72 -1.46 5.99
CA ASN A 55 10.93 -2.04 5.39
C ASN A 55 11.67 -2.96 6.37
N ASP A 56 11.71 -2.61 7.66
CA ASP A 56 12.29 -3.47 8.70
C ASP A 56 11.52 -4.79 8.88
N LEU A 57 10.18 -4.76 8.78
CA LEU A 57 9.34 -5.97 8.84
C LEU A 57 9.45 -6.85 7.58
N LEU A 58 9.72 -6.27 6.41
CA LEU A 58 9.90 -7.02 5.17
C LEU A 58 11.29 -7.66 5.05
N THR A 59 12.31 -7.06 5.68
CA THR A 59 13.69 -7.52 5.59
C THR A 59 13.93 -8.85 6.32
N ASP A 60 13.17 -9.13 7.38
CA ASP A 60 13.23 -10.42 8.10
C ASP A 60 12.59 -11.58 7.31
N SER A 61 11.74 -11.28 6.31
CA SER A 61 11.02 -12.28 5.50
C SER A 61 11.65 -12.56 4.14
N SER A 62 12.91 -12.17 3.90
CA SER A 62 13.59 -12.33 2.61
C SER A 62 13.89 -13.81 2.29
N SER A 63 12.87 -14.54 1.85
CA SER A 63 13.02 -15.81 1.13
C SER A 63 13.15 -15.51 -0.36
N SER A 64 14.31 -15.83 -0.92
CA SER A 64 14.71 -15.57 -2.31
C SER A 64 13.63 -15.96 -3.33
N ILE A 65 13.07 -14.98 -4.04
CA ILE A 65 12.17 -15.21 -5.17
C ILE A 65 13.04 -15.53 -6.40
N THR A 66 13.15 -16.81 -6.76
CA THR A 66 13.74 -17.21 -8.05
C THR A 66 12.71 -17.09 -9.17
N THR A 67 12.80 -16.00 -9.95
CA THR A 67 12.08 -15.90 -11.22
C THR A 67 12.69 -16.87 -12.24
N THR A 68 12.02 -17.99 -12.49
CA THR A 68 12.33 -18.86 -13.64
C THR A 68 11.67 -18.28 -14.89
N SER A 69 12.48 -17.75 -15.81
CA SER A 69 12.01 -17.28 -17.12
C SER A 69 11.77 -18.49 -18.03
N SER A 70 10.51 -18.80 -18.34
CA SER A 70 10.15 -19.80 -19.36
C SER A 70 10.17 -19.17 -20.74
N SER A 71 11.23 -19.42 -21.51
CA SER A 71 11.34 -19.01 -22.91
C SER A 71 10.46 -19.90 -23.79
N HIS A 72 9.45 -19.28 -24.39
CA HIS A 72 8.56 -19.83 -25.40
C HIS A 72 9.33 -19.96 -26.73
N ARG A 73 9.47 -21.20 -27.23
CA ARG A 73 9.94 -21.47 -28.59
C ARG A 73 8.72 -21.81 -29.46
N THR A 74 8.52 -21.04 -30.51
CA THR A 74 7.44 -21.18 -31.50
C THR A 74 8.01 -21.73 -32.80
N LEU A 75 7.32 -22.76 -33.33
CA LEU A 75 7.46 -23.47 -34.61
C LEU A 75 8.71 -24.35 -34.82
#